data_AF-A0A925WHL2-F1
#
_entry.id   AF-A0A925WHL2-F1
#
_cell.length_a   1.000
_cell.length_b   1.000
_cell.length_c   1.000
_cell.angle_alpha   90.00
_cell.angle_beta   90.00
_cell.angle_gamma   90.00
#
_symmetry.space_group_name_H-M   'P 1'
#
loop_
_entity.id
_entity.type
_entity.pdbx_description
1 polymer ?
#
loop_
_entity_poly.entity_id
_entity_poly.type
_entity_poly.pdbx_seq_one_letter_code
_entity_poly.pdbx_strand_id
1 'polypeptide(L)'
;MTIRLFQTALALLVAFTLVQAVHAQDGQRRARIESLDHVAAAIPEHGTASIKPADTQEQASFSGNGRMGALVFGRPDFETLILNRGDRFSSTNAASPGLTLRLNLPLTGEVASDYLRTENVRTGEVTVCWRDGEVSYARRLFVSRPDNLIVMRITADHRNSISFRLSLGEIAGQPNQPTSVFEPGWITSHNVHQHEAGGFDAVVRVIPEGG
;
A
#
# COMPACT_ATOMS: atom_id res chain seq x y z
N MET A 1 14.40 -11.48 10.13
CA MET A 1 14.86 -12.33 9.00
C MET A 1 14.82 -11.48 7.72
N THR A 2 15.77 -11.65 6.79
CA THR A 2 15.83 -10.82 5.57
C THR A 2 15.53 -11.67 4.35
N ILE A 3 14.31 -11.52 3.81
CA ILE A 3 13.96 -12.09 2.51
C ILE A 3 14.65 -11.23 1.45
N ARG A 4 15.78 -11.69 0.90
CA ARG A 4 16.38 -11.12 -0.32
C ARG A 4 15.93 -11.98 -1.50
N LEU A 5 14.81 -11.59 -2.10
CA LEU A 5 14.42 -12.10 -3.42
C LEU A 5 15.33 -11.47 -4.47
N PHE A 6 16.38 -12.18 -4.84
CA PHE A 6 17.10 -11.89 -6.08
C PHE A 6 16.30 -12.50 -7.26
N GLN A 7 16.38 -11.82 -8.42
CA GLN A 7 15.80 -12.18 -9.72
C GLN A 7 14.36 -11.66 -10.02
N THR A 8 14.32 -10.43 -10.57
CA THR A 8 13.53 -9.98 -11.76
C THR A 8 12.04 -9.51 -11.59
N ALA A 9 11.57 -8.55 -12.43
CA ALA A 9 10.37 -7.67 -12.25
C ALA A 9 9.47 -7.37 -13.52
N LEU A 10 8.14 -7.60 -13.46
CA LEU A 10 6.97 -7.20 -14.31
C LEU A 10 5.66 -7.98 -13.93
N ALA A 11 4.53 -7.28 -13.73
CA ALA A 11 3.24 -7.70 -13.12
C ALA A 11 2.17 -8.49 -13.96
N LEU A 12 1.12 -8.96 -13.26
CA LEU A 12 -0.01 -9.83 -13.69
C LEU A 12 -0.95 -9.24 -14.76
N LEU A 13 -1.58 -10.14 -15.52
CA LEU A 13 -2.64 -9.92 -16.52
C LEU A 13 -4.03 -10.16 -15.88
N VAL A 14 -5.06 -9.33 -16.11
CA VAL A 14 -6.11 -9.48 -17.16
C VAL A 14 -7.16 -8.34 -17.01
N ALA A 15 -7.84 -7.78 -18.04
CA ALA A 15 -7.52 -7.59 -19.47
C ALA A 15 -8.54 -6.61 -20.13
N PHE A 16 -8.08 -5.74 -21.06
CA PHE A 16 -8.85 -4.84 -21.97
C PHE A 16 -9.72 -3.71 -21.34
N THR A 17 -9.84 -2.50 -21.92
CA THR A 17 -9.92 -2.13 -23.35
C THR A 17 -9.12 -0.85 -23.76
N LEU A 18 -9.11 -0.56 -25.07
CA LEU A 18 -8.28 0.39 -25.85
C LEU A 18 -8.79 1.85 -25.91
N VAL A 19 -7.89 2.86 -25.99
CA VAL A 19 -7.97 4.07 -26.87
C VAL A 19 -6.53 4.55 -27.24
N GLN A 20 -6.34 5.19 -28.41
CA GLN A 20 -5.04 5.63 -28.95
C GLN A 20 -4.53 7.02 -28.50
N ALA A 21 -3.26 7.29 -28.82
CA ALA A 21 -2.49 8.48 -28.44
C ALA A 21 -2.75 9.74 -29.29
N VAL A 22 -2.27 10.89 -28.79
CA VAL A 22 -2.02 12.11 -29.58
C VAL A 22 -0.60 12.62 -29.27
N HIS A 23 0.21 12.81 -30.31
CA HIS A 23 1.46 13.57 -30.24
C HIS A 23 1.16 15.07 -30.34
N ALA A 24 1.87 15.88 -29.56
CA ALA A 24 2.15 17.26 -29.90
C ALA A 24 3.56 17.63 -29.40
N GLN A 25 4.44 18.07 -30.30
CA GLN A 25 5.69 18.73 -29.95
C GLN A 25 5.60 20.22 -30.28
N ASP A 26 5.84 21.05 -29.27
CA ASP A 26 6.44 22.39 -29.32
C ASP A 26 6.64 22.82 -27.85
N GLY A 27 7.59 23.67 -27.45
CA GLY A 27 8.51 24.47 -28.23
C GLY A 27 9.01 25.64 -27.38
N GLN A 28 10.15 25.45 -26.71
CA GLN A 28 10.96 26.45 -25.98
C GLN A 28 10.52 26.99 -24.59
N ARG A 29 11.49 26.89 -23.66
CA ARG A 29 11.75 27.73 -22.47
C ARG A 29 10.56 28.10 -21.56
N ARG A 30 10.27 27.21 -20.62
CA ARG A 30 9.84 27.58 -19.25
C ARG A 30 10.85 26.99 -18.26
N ALA A 31 10.88 27.51 -17.03
CA ALA A 31 11.63 26.87 -15.94
C ALA A 31 11.20 25.39 -15.88
N ARG A 32 12.14 24.47 -15.64
CA ARG A 32 11.89 23.02 -15.65
C ARG A 32 10.98 22.66 -14.48
N ILE A 33 9.67 22.80 -14.70
CA ILE A 33 8.65 22.06 -13.97
C ILE A 33 8.93 20.61 -14.32
N GLU A 34 9.53 19.87 -13.39
CA GLU A 34 9.68 18.43 -13.54
C GLU A 34 8.29 17.82 -13.66
N SER A 35 8.10 16.91 -14.62
CA SER A 35 6.76 16.51 -14.96
C SER A 35 6.13 15.71 -13.83
N LEU A 36 5.04 16.25 -13.30
CA LEU A 36 4.17 15.59 -12.34
C LEU A 36 3.19 14.62 -13.03
N ASP A 37 3.39 14.21 -14.29
CA ASP A 37 2.48 13.28 -15.00
C ASP A 37 2.19 11.99 -14.19
N HIS A 38 3.21 11.44 -13.51
CA HIS A 38 3.07 10.25 -12.65
C HIS A 38 2.23 10.49 -11.37
N VAL A 39 2.07 11.75 -10.97
CA VAL A 39 1.26 12.21 -9.83
C VAL A 39 -0.14 12.67 -10.28
N ALA A 40 -0.22 13.45 -11.37
CA ALA A 40 -1.45 13.99 -11.92
C ALA A 40 -2.44 12.89 -12.32
N ALA A 41 -1.93 11.80 -12.90
CA ALA A 41 -2.72 10.61 -13.23
C ALA A 41 -3.32 9.87 -12.01
N ALA A 42 -2.90 10.20 -10.79
CA ALA A 42 -3.40 9.60 -9.54
C ALA A 42 -4.46 10.46 -8.81
N ILE A 43 -4.74 11.69 -9.29
CA ILE A 43 -5.75 12.57 -8.68
C ILE A 43 -7.16 12.14 -9.14
N PRO A 44 -8.05 11.71 -8.22
CA PRO A 44 -9.41 11.32 -8.59
C PRO A 44 -10.34 12.52 -8.77
N GLU A 45 -11.32 12.42 -9.67
CA GLU A 45 -12.41 13.41 -9.81
C GLU A 45 -13.22 13.58 -8.50
N HIS A 46 -13.36 12.48 -7.75
CA HIS A 46 -14.07 12.43 -6.48
C HIS A 46 -13.20 11.70 -5.46
N GLY A 47 -12.66 12.43 -4.49
CA GLY A 47 -11.76 11.84 -3.53
C GLY A 47 -11.04 12.86 -2.66
N THR A 48 -10.01 12.39 -1.95
CA THR A 48 -9.05 13.22 -1.23
C THR A 48 -7.66 13.11 -1.84
N ALA A 49 -6.83 14.11 -1.58
CA ALA A 49 -5.43 14.15 -1.99
C ALA A 49 -4.58 14.78 -0.87
N SER A 50 -3.42 14.19 -0.59
CA SER A 50 -2.47 14.64 0.42
C SER A 50 -1.05 14.62 -0.15
N ILE A 51 -0.36 15.76 -0.03
CA ILE A 51 1.06 15.91 -0.37
C ILE A 51 2.00 15.48 0.76
N LYS A 52 1.48 14.81 1.79
CA LYS A 52 2.24 14.20 2.89
C LYS A 52 1.65 12.84 3.30
N PRO A 53 2.47 11.89 3.77
CA PRO A 53 1.99 10.72 4.50
C PRO A 53 1.17 11.11 5.74
N ALA A 54 0.41 10.17 6.28
CA ALA A 54 -0.19 10.32 7.60
C ALA A 54 0.83 10.05 8.71
N ASP A 55 0.76 10.86 9.76
CA ASP A 55 1.46 10.62 11.03
C ASP A 55 0.54 9.95 12.07
N THR A 56 -0.79 10.12 11.95
CA THR A 56 -1.79 9.56 12.87
C THR A 56 -2.87 8.74 12.15
N GLN A 57 -3.64 7.95 12.90
CA GLN A 57 -4.71 7.10 12.34
C GLN A 57 -5.83 7.92 11.69
N GLU A 58 -6.15 9.08 12.25
CA GLU A 58 -7.18 10.01 11.78
C GLU A 58 -6.82 10.67 10.45
N GLN A 59 -5.53 10.68 10.10
CA GLN A 59 -5.00 11.16 8.83
C GLN A 59 -4.83 10.04 7.79
N ALA A 60 -4.99 8.76 8.17
CA ALA A 60 -4.79 7.62 7.28
C ALA A 60 -5.96 7.49 6.28
N SER A 61 -5.65 7.29 5.00
CA SER A 61 -6.66 7.05 3.97
C SER A 61 -7.32 5.69 4.19
N PHE A 62 -8.61 5.59 3.91
CA PHE A 62 -9.40 4.38 4.18
C PHE A 62 -9.77 3.62 2.91
N SER A 63 -9.82 2.30 3.02
CA SER A 63 -10.48 1.42 2.05
C SER A 63 -11.22 0.31 2.80
N GLY A 64 -12.38 -0.11 2.32
CA GLY A 64 -13.16 -1.16 2.99
C GLY A 64 -14.34 -1.68 2.17
N ASN A 65 -14.78 -2.90 2.49
CA ASN A 65 -15.88 -3.58 1.81
C ASN A 65 -17.11 -3.85 2.72
N GLY A 66 -17.12 -3.27 3.92
CA GLY A 66 -18.14 -3.49 4.97
C GLY A 66 -17.90 -4.73 5.85
N ARG A 67 -16.97 -5.63 5.46
CA ARG A 67 -16.53 -6.79 6.26
C ARG A 67 -15.07 -6.68 6.69
N MET A 68 -14.26 -5.95 5.94
CA MET A 68 -12.86 -5.64 6.20
C MET A 68 -12.59 -4.18 5.86
N GLY A 69 -11.60 -3.61 6.53
CA GLY A 69 -11.10 -2.27 6.29
C GLY A 69 -9.58 -2.21 6.41
N ALA A 70 -8.97 -1.30 5.67
CA ALA A 70 -7.54 -1.00 5.70
C ALA A 70 -7.37 0.52 5.82
N LEU A 71 -6.58 0.95 6.80
CA LEU A 71 -6.08 2.33 6.91
C LEU A 71 -4.65 2.37 6.39
N VAL A 72 -4.37 3.30 5.48
CA VAL A 72 -3.12 3.40 4.71
C VAL A 72 -2.37 4.67 5.10
N PHE A 73 -1.22 4.53 5.74
CA PHE A 73 -0.42 5.68 6.17
C PHE A 73 0.30 6.36 5.00
N GLY A 74 0.68 5.59 3.98
CA GLY A 74 1.19 6.10 2.72
C GLY A 74 2.67 6.49 2.73
N ARG A 75 3.46 6.05 3.70
CA ARG A 75 4.89 6.42 3.78
C ARG A 75 5.74 5.71 2.70
N PRO A 76 6.52 6.41 1.86
CA PRO A 76 7.33 5.78 0.81
C PRO A 76 8.27 4.69 1.34
N ASP A 77 9.02 5.04 2.38
CA ASP A 77 10.08 4.25 3.04
C ASP A 77 9.56 3.11 3.93
N PHE A 78 8.45 3.36 4.62
CA PHE A 78 7.96 2.49 5.69
C PHE A 78 6.43 2.52 5.77
N GLU A 79 5.77 1.79 4.87
CA GLU A 79 4.31 1.72 4.88
C GLU A 79 3.80 1.04 6.15
N THR A 80 2.71 1.57 6.69
CA THR A 80 1.94 0.97 7.79
C THR A 80 0.49 0.86 7.34
N LEU A 81 -0.01 -0.37 7.30
CA LEU A 81 -1.43 -0.66 7.13
C LEU A 81 -2.00 -1.11 8.47
N ILE A 82 -3.13 -0.52 8.89
CA ILE A 82 -3.94 -1.06 9.99
C ILE A 82 -5.14 -1.78 9.37
N LEU A 83 -5.23 -3.09 9.59
CA LEU A 83 -6.20 -3.99 8.98
C LEU A 83 -7.25 -4.43 10.00
N ASN A 84 -8.52 -4.15 9.73
CA ASN A 84 -9.64 -4.43 10.63
C ASN A 84 -10.67 -5.35 9.95
N ARG A 85 -11.47 -6.07 10.75
CA ARG A 85 -12.73 -6.68 10.29
C ARG A 85 -13.95 -6.03 10.92
N GLY A 86 -15.03 -5.93 10.15
CA GLY A 86 -16.29 -5.29 10.54
C GLY A 86 -17.09 -6.04 11.61
N ASP A 87 -16.79 -7.33 11.85
CA ASP A 87 -17.31 -8.08 12.99
C ASP A 87 -16.58 -7.77 14.32
N ARG A 88 -15.54 -6.91 14.28
CA ARG A 88 -14.73 -6.47 15.43
C ARG A 88 -14.45 -4.97 15.44
N PHE A 89 -15.34 -4.17 14.85
CA PHE A 89 -15.25 -2.71 14.94
C PHE A 89 -15.85 -2.21 16.26
N SER A 90 -15.00 -1.77 17.20
CA SER A 90 -15.43 -1.11 18.43
C SER A 90 -15.32 0.40 18.27
N SER A 91 -16.44 1.11 18.38
CA SER A 91 -16.51 2.57 18.32
C SER A 91 -16.42 3.25 19.68
N THR A 92 -16.17 2.51 20.76
CA THR A 92 -16.38 3.00 22.15
C THR A 92 -15.15 3.01 23.04
N ASN A 93 -13.96 2.64 22.55
CA ASN A 93 -12.69 3.02 23.18
C ASN A 93 -11.50 2.85 22.22
N ALA A 94 -10.40 3.55 22.50
CA ALA A 94 -9.19 3.52 21.67
C ALA A 94 -8.61 2.10 21.52
N ALA A 95 -7.99 1.84 20.37
CA ALA A 95 -7.51 0.52 19.90
C ALA A 95 -8.61 -0.52 19.61
N SER A 96 -9.27 -0.40 18.45
CA SER A 96 -9.79 -1.61 17.79
C SER A 96 -8.60 -2.53 17.45
N PRO A 97 -8.63 -3.83 17.77
CA PRO A 97 -7.48 -4.73 17.66
C PRO A 97 -7.25 -5.19 16.21
N GLY A 98 -6.82 -4.25 15.37
CA GLY A 98 -6.40 -4.51 14.00
C GLY A 98 -5.02 -5.17 13.91
N LEU A 99 -4.79 -5.87 12.80
CA LEU A 99 -3.47 -6.33 12.42
C LEU A 99 -2.69 -5.18 11.77
N THR A 100 -1.47 -4.93 12.25
CA THR A 100 -0.55 -4.02 11.57
C THR A 100 0.29 -4.79 10.55
N LEU A 101 0.14 -4.48 9.26
CA LEU A 101 1.04 -4.93 8.21
C LEU A 101 2.00 -3.79 7.87
N ARG A 102 3.31 -4.03 7.99
CA ARG A 102 4.36 -3.06 7.66
C ARG A 102 5.16 -3.51 6.44
N LEU A 103 5.47 -2.56 5.56
CA LEU A 103 6.38 -2.75 4.43
C LEU A 103 7.52 -1.76 4.54
N ASN A 104 8.72 -2.26 4.81
CA ASN A 104 9.95 -1.48 4.79
C ASN A 104 10.55 -1.56 3.39
N LEU A 105 10.50 -0.44 2.65
CA LEU A 105 11.06 -0.21 1.32
C LEU A 105 12.17 0.86 1.46
N PRO A 106 13.43 0.49 1.79
CA PRO A 106 14.48 1.48 1.98
C PRO A 106 14.65 2.36 0.73
N LEU A 107 14.59 3.68 0.92
CA LEU A 107 14.91 4.63 -0.14
C LEU A 107 16.40 4.53 -0.48
N THR A 108 16.72 4.80 -1.75
CA THR A 108 18.10 4.89 -2.25
C THR A 108 18.67 6.31 -2.08
N GLY A 109 17.82 7.33 -2.18
CA GLY A 109 18.11 8.70 -1.73
C GLY A 109 17.67 8.96 -0.28
N GLU A 110 17.98 10.15 0.25
CA GLU A 110 17.60 10.53 1.62
C GLU A 110 16.10 10.86 1.78
N VAL A 111 15.47 11.41 0.73
CA VAL A 111 14.08 11.90 0.76
C VAL A 111 13.39 11.58 -0.56
N ALA A 112 12.19 11.00 -0.49
CA ALA A 112 11.34 10.78 -1.65
C ALA A 112 10.74 12.11 -2.16
N SER A 113 10.81 12.35 -3.47
CA SER A 113 10.22 13.53 -4.13
C SER A 113 8.86 13.21 -4.75
N ASP A 114 8.15 14.25 -5.20
CA ASP A 114 6.85 14.19 -5.90
C ASP A 114 5.85 13.22 -5.26
N TYR A 115 5.74 13.35 -3.93
CA TYR A 115 4.84 12.56 -3.15
C TYR A 115 3.38 12.99 -3.35
N LEU A 116 2.50 12.02 -3.59
CA LEU A 116 1.06 12.20 -3.46
C LEU A 116 0.40 10.92 -2.96
N ARG A 117 -0.47 11.04 -1.95
CA ARG A 117 -1.45 10.00 -1.60
C ARG A 117 -2.86 10.49 -1.93
N THR A 118 -3.65 9.66 -2.57
CA THR A 118 -5.05 9.93 -2.91
C THR A 118 -5.96 8.80 -2.48
N GLU A 119 -7.24 9.13 -2.26
CA GLU A 119 -8.30 8.17 -1.95
C GLU A 119 -9.48 8.45 -2.87
N ASN A 120 -9.82 7.51 -3.75
CA ASN A 120 -10.95 7.63 -4.67
C ASN A 120 -12.22 7.08 -4.00
N VAL A 121 -13.14 7.96 -3.62
CA VAL A 121 -14.36 7.59 -2.87
C VAL A 121 -15.40 6.81 -3.71
N ARG A 122 -15.22 6.70 -5.03
CA ARG A 122 -16.10 5.91 -5.91
C ARG A 122 -15.62 4.47 -6.08
N THR A 123 -14.32 4.23 -6.04
CA THR A 123 -13.72 2.88 -6.16
C THR A 123 -13.28 2.29 -4.83
N GLY A 124 -13.06 3.14 -3.81
CA GLY A 124 -12.40 2.76 -2.56
C GLY A 124 -10.91 2.46 -2.74
N GLU A 125 -10.29 2.88 -3.84
CA GLU A 125 -8.85 2.71 -4.07
C GLU A 125 -8.05 3.86 -3.45
N VAL A 126 -7.07 3.51 -2.62
CA VAL A 126 -6.02 4.42 -2.14
C VAL A 126 -4.80 4.27 -3.03
N THR A 127 -4.31 5.36 -3.61
CA THR A 127 -3.06 5.40 -4.39
C THR A 127 -2.00 6.23 -3.67
N VAL A 128 -0.74 5.80 -3.72
CA VAL A 128 0.43 6.52 -3.20
C VAL A 128 1.48 6.53 -4.31
N CYS A 129 1.77 7.70 -4.88
CA CYS A 129 2.87 7.92 -5.82
C CYS A 129 4.02 8.64 -5.12
N TRP A 130 5.26 8.32 -5.51
CA TRP A 130 6.47 9.06 -5.13
C TRP A 130 7.59 8.76 -6.13
N ARG A 131 8.68 9.54 -6.05
CA ARG A 131 9.94 9.24 -6.76
C ARG A 131 11.09 9.07 -5.76
N ASP A 132 11.97 8.11 -6.03
CA ASP A 132 13.24 7.92 -5.33
C ASP A 132 14.37 7.89 -6.37
N GLY A 133 15.24 8.90 -6.32
CA GLY A 133 16.15 9.22 -7.42
C GLY A 133 15.38 9.49 -8.72
N GLU A 134 15.73 8.76 -9.78
CA GLU A 134 15.07 8.81 -11.10
C GLU A 134 13.87 7.85 -11.23
N VAL A 135 13.60 7.01 -10.21
CA VAL A 135 12.60 5.94 -10.29
C VAL A 135 11.26 6.41 -9.72
N SER A 136 10.21 6.42 -10.55
CA SER A 136 8.84 6.67 -10.10
C SER A 136 8.18 5.38 -9.62
N TYR A 137 7.61 5.44 -8.42
CA TYR A 137 6.88 4.35 -7.77
C TYR A 137 5.40 4.69 -7.61
N ALA A 138 4.58 3.65 -7.62
CA ALA A 138 3.20 3.73 -7.16
C ALA A 138 2.83 2.52 -6.30
N ARG A 139 2.09 2.75 -5.22
CA ARG A 139 1.32 1.73 -4.50
C ARG A 139 -0.16 2.00 -4.67
N ARG A 140 -0.94 0.96 -4.94
CA ARG A 140 -2.41 1.04 -4.95
C ARG A 140 -2.96 -0.02 -4.02
N LEU A 141 -3.94 0.34 -3.20
CA LEU A 141 -4.64 -0.58 -2.30
C LEU A 141 -6.15 -0.39 -2.42
N PHE A 142 -6.87 -1.51 -2.48
CA PHE A 142 -8.32 -1.53 -2.28
C PHE A 142 -8.75 -2.79 -1.54
N VAL A 143 -9.94 -2.77 -0.95
CA VAL A 143 -10.57 -3.96 -0.34
C VAL A 143 -11.67 -4.48 -1.26
N SER A 144 -11.43 -5.61 -1.92
CA SER A 144 -12.40 -6.25 -2.81
C SER A 144 -13.64 -6.69 -2.04
N ARG A 145 -14.81 -6.24 -2.50
CA ARG A 145 -16.12 -6.71 -2.03
C ARG A 145 -16.50 -8.11 -2.56
N PRO A 146 -16.41 -8.43 -3.86
CA PRO A 146 -16.77 -9.77 -4.34
C PRO A 146 -15.86 -10.87 -3.81
N ASP A 147 -14.55 -10.63 -3.68
CA ASP A 147 -13.58 -11.65 -3.27
C ASP A 147 -13.36 -11.69 -1.74
N ASN A 148 -13.77 -10.62 -1.04
CA ASN A 148 -13.45 -10.40 0.37
C ASN A 148 -11.93 -10.51 0.66
N LEU A 149 -11.13 -9.77 -0.13
CA LEU A 149 -9.66 -9.69 -0.03
C LEU A 149 -9.19 -8.24 0.08
N ILE A 150 -8.08 -8.01 0.78
CA ILE A 150 -7.32 -6.75 0.68
C ILE A 150 -6.28 -6.97 -0.43
N VAL A 151 -6.24 -6.09 -1.42
CA VAL A 151 -5.31 -6.16 -2.55
C VAL A 151 -4.40 -4.94 -2.49
N MET A 152 -3.08 -5.17 -2.47
CA MET A 152 -2.09 -4.12 -2.69
C MET A 152 -1.23 -4.47 -3.91
N ARG A 153 -1.04 -3.50 -4.79
CA ARG A 153 -0.08 -3.54 -5.90
C ARG A 153 1.02 -2.52 -5.67
N ILE A 154 2.27 -2.90 -5.90
CA ILE A 154 3.44 -2.02 -5.91
C ILE A 154 4.02 -2.05 -7.33
N THR A 155 4.32 -0.89 -7.90
CA THR A 155 4.96 -0.76 -9.22
C THR A 155 6.08 0.27 -9.17
N ALA A 156 7.11 0.05 -9.99
CA ALA A 156 8.14 1.01 -10.32
C ALA A 156 8.25 1.07 -11.85
N ASP A 157 8.67 2.22 -12.40
CA ASP A 157 8.93 2.39 -13.84
C ASP A 157 10.26 1.77 -14.29
N HIS A 158 11.20 1.54 -13.35
CA HIS A 158 12.47 0.86 -13.59
C HIS A 158 12.43 -0.61 -13.13
N ARG A 159 13.14 -1.47 -13.88
CA ARG A 159 13.27 -2.91 -13.56
C ARG A 159 14.12 -3.13 -12.31
N ASN A 160 13.76 -4.16 -11.52
CA ASN A 160 14.47 -4.57 -10.29
C ASN A 160 14.50 -3.51 -9.17
N SER A 161 13.72 -2.43 -9.26
CA SER A 161 13.69 -1.36 -8.24
C SER A 161 12.86 -1.68 -6.99
N ILE A 162 12.00 -2.71 -7.03
CA ILE A 162 11.16 -3.07 -5.87
C ILE A 162 11.88 -4.12 -5.01
N SER A 163 12.29 -3.72 -3.81
CA SER A 163 12.76 -4.61 -2.75
C SER A 163 12.16 -4.17 -1.42
N PHE A 164 11.56 -5.11 -0.67
CA PHE A 164 10.93 -4.79 0.62
C PHE A 164 11.07 -5.91 1.65
N ARG A 165 10.95 -5.55 2.93
CA ARG A 165 10.61 -6.48 4.01
C ARG A 165 9.16 -6.26 4.45
N LEU A 166 8.38 -7.33 4.43
CA LEU A 166 7.06 -7.38 5.05
C LEU A 166 7.19 -7.92 6.48
N SER A 167 6.52 -7.28 7.43
CA SER A 167 6.30 -7.82 8.77
C SER A 167 4.85 -7.64 9.20
N LEU A 168 4.28 -8.66 9.83
CA LEU A 168 3.02 -8.59 10.54
C LEU A 168 3.31 -8.31 12.03
N GLY A 169 2.45 -7.51 12.67
CA GLY A 169 2.59 -7.16 14.08
C GLY A 169 1.37 -6.41 14.62
N GLU A 170 1.50 -5.87 15.82
CA GLU A 170 0.41 -5.22 16.55
C GLU A 170 0.25 -3.74 16.21
N ILE A 171 -0.91 -3.18 16.58
CA ILE A 171 -1.03 -1.74 16.87
C ILE A 171 -0.44 -1.50 18.26
N ALA A 172 0.28 -0.40 18.45
CA ALA A 172 1.01 -0.13 19.70
C ALA A 172 0.11 -0.20 20.95
N GLY A 173 0.48 -1.07 21.91
CA GLY A 173 -0.10 -1.12 23.25
C GLY A 173 -0.88 -2.39 23.63
N GLN A 174 -1.11 -3.33 22.72
CA GLN A 174 -1.87 -4.57 22.97
C GLN A 174 -1.03 -5.82 22.62
N PRO A 175 -0.25 -6.37 23.57
CA PRO A 175 0.70 -7.45 23.27
C PRO A 175 -0.02 -8.73 22.82
N ASN A 176 0.52 -9.36 21.78
CA ASN A 176 0.05 -10.60 21.17
C ASN A 176 1.15 -11.67 21.17
N GLN A 177 0.82 -12.92 20.85
CA GLN A 177 1.82 -13.96 20.57
C GLN A 177 1.63 -14.46 19.13
N PRO A 178 2.46 -14.00 18.17
CA PRO A 178 2.25 -14.29 16.76
C PRO A 178 3.02 -15.56 16.37
N THR A 179 2.29 -16.65 16.07
CA THR A 179 2.88 -17.84 15.45
C THR A 179 2.77 -17.68 13.93
N SER A 180 3.90 -17.48 13.24
CA SER A 180 3.91 -17.23 11.80
C SER A 180 4.74 -18.25 11.03
N VAL A 181 4.19 -18.76 9.93
CA VAL A 181 4.86 -19.67 9.00
C VAL A 181 5.10 -18.93 7.68
N PHE A 182 6.29 -19.14 7.11
CA PHE A 182 6.75 -18.49 5.89
C PHE A 182 7.06 -19.55 4.84
N GLU A 183 6.30 -19.52 3.74
CA GLU A 183 6.45 -20.42 2.59
C GLU A 183 6.72 -19.59 1.32
N PRO A 184 7.21 -20.19 0.22
CA PRO A 184 7.41 -19.47 -1.03
C PRO A 184 6.13 -18.78 -1.53
N GLY A 185 6.12 -17.45 -1.47
CA GLY A 185 4.97 -16.61 -1.86
C GLY A 185 3.82 -16.55 -0.84
N TRP A 186 3.94 -17.15 0.34
CA TRP A 186 2.88 -17.19 1.35
C TRP A 186 3.41 -16.91 2.77
N ILE A 187 2.61 -16.18 3.54
CA ILE A 187 2.82 -15.94 4.97
C ILE A 187 1.49 -16.23 5.67
N THR A 188 1.48 -17.19 6.57
CA THR A 188 0.34 -17.46 7.45
C THR A 188 0.72 -17.05 8.87
N SER A 189 -0.21 -16.41 9.59
CA SER A 189 0.06 -15.86 10.92
C SER A 189 -1.15 -16.02 11.81
N HIS A 190 -0.99 -16.77 12.90
CA HIS A 190 -1.95 -16.94 13.97
C HIS A 190 -1.58 -16.03 15.14
N ASN A 191 -2.46 -15.11 15.52
CA ASN A 191 -2.16 -14.05 16.49
C ASN A 191 -3.18 -14.11 17.62
N VAL A 192 -2.73 -14.49 18.83
CA VAL A 192 -3.58 -14.55 20.03
C VAL A 192 -3.32 -13.30 20.88
N HIS A 193 -4.38 -12.63 21.36
CA HIS A 193 -4.24 -11.50 22.28
C HIS A 193 -3.80 -12.00 23.66
N GLN A 194 -2.85 -11.33 24.32
CA GLN A 194 -2.32 -11.82 25.61
C GLN A 194 -3.24 -11.53 26.81
N HIS A 195 -4.10 -10.50 26.72
CA HIS A 195 -4.90 -10.02 27.86
C HIS A 195 -6.42 -10.11 27.66
N GLU A 196 -6.88 -10.49 26.46
CA GLU A 196 -8.30 -10.56 26.10
C GLU A 196 -8.61 -11.85 25.34
N ALA A 197 -9.84 -12.35 25.46
CA ALA A 197 -10.26 -13.56 24.76
C ALA A 197 -10.43 -13.30 23.26
N GLY A 198 -9.47 -13.78 22.46
CA GLY A 198 -9.56 -13.72 21.01
C GLY A 198 -8.20 -13.64 20.32
N GLY A 199 -8.25 -13.19 19.08
CA GLY A 199 -7.10 -13.17 18.18
C GLY A 199 -7.54 -13.04 16.73
N PHE A 200 -6.58 -12.97 15.82
CA PHE A 200 -6.81 -12.91 14.38
C PHE A 200 -5.85 -13.83 13.62
N ASP A 201 -6.37 -14.41 12.54
CA ASP A 201 -5.57 -15.12 11.55
C ASP A 201 -5.39 -14.25 10.32
N ALA A 202 -4.19 -14.28 9.75
CA ALA A 202 -3.87 -13.61 8.50
C ALA A 202 -3.16 -14.55 7.55
N VAL A 203 -3.56 -14.49 6.28
CA VAL A 203 -2.88 -15.14 5.16
C VAL A 203 -2.52 -14.05 4.16
N VAL A 204 -1.23 -13.86 3.93
CA VAL A 204 -0.72 -12.93 2.93
C VAL A 204 -0.09 -13.73 1.81
N ARG A 205 -0.55 -13.51 0.58
CA ARG A 205 0.12 -14.00 -0.62
C ARG A 205 0.97 -12.88 -1.20
N VAL A 206 2.26 -13.13 -1.38
CA VAL A 206 3.15 -12.24 -2.14
C VAL A 206 3.35 -12.87 -3.50
N ILE A 207 2.86 -12.21 -4.54
CA ILE A 207 3.12 -12.58 -5.93
C ILE A 207 4.15 -11.58 -6.45
N PRO A 208 5.47 -11.87 -6.37
CA PRO A 208 6.46 -11.17 -7.16
C PRO A 208 6.30 -11.64 -8.60
N GLU A 209 6.44 -10.73 -9.54
CA GLU A 209 6.19 -11.01 -10.94
C GLU A 209 7.31 -10.37 -11.74
N GLY A 210 7.89 -11.11 -12.70
CA GLY A 210 8.92 -10.61 -13.62
C GLY A 210 9.98 -11.61 -14.11
N GLY A 211 10.92 -11.17 -14.96
CA GLY A 211 10.92 -9.90 -15.73
C GLY A 211 12.26 -9.16 -15.90
#